data_AF-A0A6I3MHQ5-F1
#
_entry.id   AF-A0A6I3MHQ5-F1
#
_cell.length_a   1.000
_cell.length_b   1.000
_cell.length_c   1.000
_cell.angle_alpha   90.00
_cell.angle_beta   90.00
_cell.angle_gamma   90.00
#
_symmetry.space_group_name_H-M   'P 1'
#
loop_
_entity.id
_entity.type
_entity.pdbx_description
1 polymer ?
#
loop_
_entity_poly.entity_id
_entity_poly.type
_entity_poly.pdbx_seq_one_letter_code
_entity_poly.pdbx_strand_id
1 'polypeptide(L)'
;MKIQIEEGKNHSLYAYKDDELLFYSTIKFYWNKRIIKIFDKNNELILEVKSKMIFCEAKYSFLFQNEDLAKNIMKINCDEIHFGENQYLNRKKDDFFSLNLNGSYFLKEIKIGEIKQKWWRSKKKILLDLGNNENLKFLEYIIVHILVVNTDDD
;
A
#
# COMPACT_ATOMS: atom_id res chain seq x y z
N MET A 1 15.61 0.24 7.66
CA MET A 1 15.57 0.74 6.25
C MET A 1 14.33 1.60 6.11
N LYS A 2 14.42 2.72 5.39
CA LYS A 2 13.31 3.69 5.25
C LYS A 2 12.84 3.76 3.80
N ILE A 3 11.52 3.77 3.62
CA ILE A 3 10.85 4.02 2.36
C ILE A 3 10.02 5.28 2.51
N GLN A 4 10.11 6.16 1.51
CA GLN A 4 9.35 7.39 1.46
C GLN A 4 8.25 7.24 0.41
N ILE A 5 7.01 7.44 0.80
CA ILE A 5 5.87 7.44 -0.10
C ILE A 5 5.31 8.85 -0.17
N GLU A 6 5.20 9.38 -1.39
CA GLU A 6 4.76 10.74 -1.64
C GLU A 6 3.51 10.79 -2.51
N GLU A 7 2.65 11.75 -2.22
CA GLU A 7 1.51 12.08 -3.06
C GLU A 7 1.92 12.96 -4.26
N GLY A 8 1.60 12.45 -5.45
CA GLY A 8 1.76 13.13 -6.72
C GLY A 8 0.47 13.79 -7.21
N LYS A 9 0.32 13.86 -8.54
CA LYS A 9 -0.90 14.42 -9.16
C LYS A 9 -2.02 13.37 -9.16
N ASN A 10 -3.26 13.84 -9.14
CA ASN A 10 -4.45 12.98 -9.27
C ASN A 10 -4.45 11.81 -8.28
N HIS A 11 -4.09 12.06 -7.00
CA HIS A 11 -4.06 11.06 -5.93
C HIS A 11 -3.10 9.87 -6.18
N SER A 12 -2.17 9.98 -7.14
CA SER A 12 -1.15 8.96 -7.39
C SER A 12 -0.12 8.96 -6.25
N LEU A 13 0.32 7.77 -5.82
CA LEU A 13 1.35 7.63 -4.78
C LEU A 13 2.64 7.05 -5.37
N TYR A 14 3.78 7.51 -4.89
CA TYR A 14 5.10 7.10 -5.38
C TYR A 14 5.97 6.66 -4.21
N ALA A 15 6.45 5.42 -4.23
CA ALA A 15 7.29 4.83 -3.20
C ALA A 15 8.77 4.86 -3.62
N TYR A 16 9.61 5.47 -2.80
CA TYR A 16 11.03 5.68 -3.04
C TYR A 16 11.89 5.05 -1.94
N LYS A 17 13.06 4.57 -2.35
CA LYS A 17 14.17 4.19 -1.47
C LYS A 17 15.41 4.96 -1.91
N ASP A 18 16.01 5.74 -1.01
CA ASP A 18 17.24 6.48 -1.30
C ASP A 18 17.14 7.30 -2.62
N ASP A 19 16.00 7.98 -2.80
CA ASP A 19 15.60 8.74 -4.02
C ASP A 19 15.37 7.91 -5.30
N GLU A 20 15.54 6.58 -5.26
CA GLU A 20 15.17 5.69 -6.35
C GLU A 20 13.70 5.27 -6.25
N LEU A 21 12.96 5.40 -7.36
CA LEU A 21 11.59 4.91 -7.46
C LEU A 21 11.58 3.39 -7.39
N LEU A 22 10.73 2.84 -6.52
CA LEU A 22 10.46 1.41 -6.45
C LEU A 22 9.16 1.06 -7.17
N PHE A 23 8.08 1.71 -6.75
CA PHE A 23 6.72 1.44 -7.21
C PHE A 23 5.90 2.73 -7.20
N TYR A 24 4.88 2.80 -8.03
CA TYR A 24 3.90 3.87 -7.96
C TYR A 24 2.49 3.37 -8.26
N SER A 25 1.49 4.08 -7.73
CA SER A 25 0.08 3.84 -8.01
C SER A 25 -0.50 4.95 -8.87
N THR A 26 -1.54 4.61 -9.62
CA THR A 26 -2.45 5.56 -10.26
C THR A 26 -3.88 5.16 -9.97
N ILE A 27 -4.80 6.12 -10.03
CA ILE A 27 -6.22 5.88 -9.80
C ILE A 27 -7.08 6.48 -10.90
N LYS A 28 -8.12 5.74 -11.28
CA LYS A 28 -9.21 6.21 -12.15
C LYS A 28 -10.52 6.12 -11.40
N PHE A 29 -11.20 7.26 -11.29
CA PHE A 29 -12.50 7.37 -10.64
C PHE A 29 -13.63 7.11 -11.64
N TYR A 30 -14.57 6.28 -11.23
CA TYR A 30 -15.89 6.12 -11.85
C TYR A 30 -16.95 6.32 -10.76
N TRP A 31 -18.20 6.56 -11.13
CA TRP A 31 -19.28 6.96 -10.21
C TRP A 31 -19.27 6.20 -8.86
N ASN A 32 -19.23 4.88 -8.86
CA ASN A 32 -19.27 4.06 -7.64
C ASN A 32 -18.12 3.05 -7.52
N LYS A 33 -17.06 3.23 -8.31
CA LYS A 33 -15.92 2.32 -8.34
C LYS A 33 -14.66 3.08 -8.68
N ARG A 34 -13.54 2.62 -8.13
CA ARG A 34 -12.22 3.13 -8.45
C ARG A 34 -11.39 1.99 -9.02
N ILE A 35 -10.53 2.32 -9.99
CA ILE A 35 -9.53 1.38 -10.50
C ILE A 35 -8.17 1.92 -10.12
N ILE A 36 -7.45 1.15 -9.33
CA ILE A 36 -6.10 1.44 -8.85
C ILE A 36 -5.14 0.52 -9.62
N LYS A 37 -4.10 1.10 -10.20
CA LYS A 37 -3.03 0.36 -10.88
C LYS A 37 -1.73 0.62 -10.17
N ILE A 38 -0.96 -0.43 -9.91
CA ILE A 38 0.39 -0.36 -9.35
C ILE A 38 1.38 -0.76 -10.43
N PHE A 39 2.42 0.03 -10.55
CA PHE A 39 3.50 -0.15 -11.51
C PHE A 39 4.84 -0.22 -10.80
N ASP A 40 5.79 -0.91 -11.42
CA ASP A 40 7.19 -0.90 -11.01
C ASP A 40 7.92 0.36 -11.54
N LYS A 41 9.22 0.45 -11.25
CA LYS A 41 10.09 1.52 -11.77
C LYS A 41 10.28 1.54 -13.29
N ASN A 42 10.00 0.45 -13.99
CA ASN A 42 10.10 0.31 -15.44
C ASN A 42 8.76 0.62 -16.15
N ASN A 43 7.71 1.00 -15.39
CA ASN A 43 6.33 1.19 -15.85
C ASN A 43 5.63 -0.13 -16.25
N GLU A 44 6.11 -1.27 -15.76
CA GLU A 44 5.42 -2.55 -15.90
C GLU A 44 4.24 -2.59 -14.91
N LEU A 45 3.06 -2.97 -15.41
CA LEU A 45 1.89 -3.14 -14.56
C LEU A 45 2.09 -4.38 -13.68
N ILE A 46 2.00 -4.18 -12.37
CA ILE A 46 2.16 -5.24 -11.37
C ILE A 46 0.80 -5.75 -10.91
N LEU A 47 -0.09 -4.82 -10.58
CA LEU A 47 -1.38 -5.13 -9.99
C LEU A 47 -2.42 -4.12 -10.47
N GLU A 48 -3.59 -4.60 -10.87
CA GLU A 48 -4.76 -3.77 -11.10
C GLU A 48 -5.88 -4.21 -10.18
N VAL A 49 -6.37 -3.26 -9.38
CA VAL A 49 -7.36 -3.49 -8.34
C VAL A 49 -8.57 -2.62 -8.61
N LYS A 50 -9.75 -3.23 -8.63
CA LYS A 50 -11.02 -2.53 -8.57
C LYS A 50 -11.45 -2.40 -7.12
N SER A 51 -11.53 -1.17 -6.62
CA SER A 51 -12.17 -0.84 -5.35
C SER A 51 -13.65 -0.52 -5.59
N LYS A 52 -14.51 -1.09 -4.75
CA LYS A 52 -15.92 -0.72 -4.64
C LYS A 52 -16.20 -0.38 -3.18
N MET A 53 -16.66 0.84 -2.95
CA MET A 53 -17.10 1.28 -1.64
C MET A 53 -18.46 0.61 -1.33
N ILE A 54 -18.51 -0.25 -0.33
CA ILE A 54 -19.73 -0.93 0.12
C ILE A 54 -19.82 -0.74 1.63
N PHE A 55 -20.84 -0.04 2.12
CA PHE A 55 -21.13 0.11 3.56
C PHE A 55 -19.91 0.50 4.43
N CYS A 56 -19.15 1.52 4.00
CA CYS A 56 -17.95 2.02 4.67
C CYS A 56 -16.73 1.07 4.67
N GLU A 57 -16.79 -0.04 3.95
CA GLU A 57 -15.66 -0.93 3.71
C GLU A 57 -15.27 -0.94 2.23
N ALA A 58 -13.98 -0.72 1.94
CA ALA A 58 -13.46 -0.87 0.60
C ALA A 58 -13.31 -2.37 0.29
N LYS A 59 -14.09 -2.85 -0.68
CA LYS A 59 -13.89 -4.19 -1.23
C LYS A 59 -12.99 -4.11 -2.45
N TYR A 60 -11.80 -4.67 -2.33
CA TYR A 60 -10.85 -4.78 -3.43
C TYR A 60 -11.04 -6.09 -4.19
N SER A 61 -10.97 -6.02 -5.52
CA SER A 61 -11.01 -7.17 -6.42
C SER A 61 -9.92 -7.04 -7.48
N PHE A 62 -9.14 -8.09 -7.69
CA PHE A 62 -8.06 -8.07 -8.68
C PHE A 62 -8.65 -8.15 -10.10
N LEU A 63 -8.22 -7.23 -10.96
CA LEU A 63 -8.49 -7.23 -12.40
C LEU A 63 -7.28 -7.75 -13.19
N PHE A 64 -6.08 -7.51 -12.67
CA PHE A 64 -4.82 -7.99 -13.24
C PHE A 64 -3.80 -8.20 -12.13
N GLN A 65 -2.95 -9.20 -12.30
CA GLN A 65 -1.85 -9.51 -11.41
C GLN A 65 -0.70 -10.07 -12.25
N ASN A 66 0.47 -9.45 -12.14
CA ASN A 66 1.67 -9.91 -12.80
C ASN A 66 2.13 -11.24 -12.18
N GLU A 67 2.40 -12.23 -13.03
CA GLU A 67 2.73 -13.60 -12.60
C GLU A 67 4.10 -13.74 -11.94
N ASP A 68 4.99 -12.76 -12.09
CA ASP A 68 6.33 -12.80 -11.52
C ASP A 68 6.40 -11.94 -10.24
N LEU A 69 5.86 -10.72 -10.31
CA LEU A 69 6.00 -9.73 -9.23
C LEU A 69 4.90 -9.80 -8.17
N ALA A 70 3.66 -10.13 -8.56
CA ALA A 70 2.53 -10.08 -7.64
C ALA A 70 1.82 -11.41 -7.42
N LYS A 71 2.20 -12.49 -8.11
CA LYS A 71 1.48 -13.79 -8.15
C LYS A 71 1.05 -14.35 -6.81
N ASN A 72 1.82 -14.08 -5.77
CA ASN A 72 1.54 -14.66 -4.46
C ASN A 72 0.49 -13.87 -3.67
N ILE A 73 0.06 -12.68 -4.09
CA ILE A 73 -0.95 -11.90 -3.36
C ILE A 73 -2.34 -12.51 -3.60
N MET A 74 -2.97 -13.00 -2.53
CA MET A 74 -4.27 -13.66 -2.62
C MET A 74 -5.44 -12.73 -2.27
N LYS A 75 -5.21 -11.75 -1.39
CA LYS A 75 -6.26 -10.85 -0.90
C LYS A 75 -5.65 -9.56 -0.36
N ILE A 76 -6.36 -8.45 -0.58
CA ILE A 76 -6.10 -7.15 0.05
C ILE A 76 -7.42 -6.63 0.63
N ASN A 77 -7.39 -6.12 1.85
CA ASN A 77 -8.44 -5.27 2.43
C ASN A 77 -7.79 -4.02 3.06
N CYS A 78 -8.51 -3.23 3.86
CA CYS A 78 -7.94 -2.01 4.46
C CYS A 78 -6.85 -2.28 5.50
N ASP A 79 -6.91 -3.44 6.15
CA ASP A 79 -6.13 -3.77 7.34
C ASP A 79 -5.17 -4.94 7.10
N GLU A 80 -5.27 -5.65 5.99
CA GLU A 80 -4.57 -6.90 5.76
C GLU A 80 -4.20 -7.10 4.29
N ILE A 81 -3.01 -7.66 4.08
CA ILE A 81 -2.60 -8.28 2.82
C ILE A 81 -2.26 -9.74 3.06
N HIS A 82 -2.87 -10.64 2.28
CA HIS A 82 -2.63 -12.08 2.32
C HIS A 82 -1.79 -12.47 1.11
N PHE A 83 -0.75 -13.28 1.33
CA PHE A 83 0.13 -13.76 0.28
C PHE A 83 0.73 -15.14 0.58
N GLY A 84 1.12 -15.85 -0.48
CA GLY A 84 1.50 -17.25 -0.42
C GLY A 84 0.38 -18.12 0.15
N GLU A 85 0.66 -19.38 0.49
CA GLU A 85 -0.40 -20.30 0.87
C GLU A 85 -1.09 -19.97 2.20
N ASN A 86 -0.42 -19.28 3.14
CA ASN A 86 -0.96 -19.01 4.49
C ASN A 86 -0.29 -17.83 5.22
N GLN A 87 0.27 -16.85 4.50
CA GLN A 87 0.88 -15.67 5.15
C GLN A 87 0.01 -14.44 5.00
N TYR A 88 0.00 -13.61 6.03
CA TYR A 88 -0.69 -12.34 6.01
C TYR A 88 0.03 -11.33 6.89
N LEU A 89 -0.06 -10.06 6.50
CA LEU A 89 0.41 -8.94 7.30
C LEU A 89 -0.78 -8.10 7.73
N ASN A 90 -0.84 -7.79 9.01
CA ASN A 90 -1.85 -6.92 9.59
C ASN A 90 -1.30 -5.52 9.74
N ARG A 91 -2.03 -4.53 9.25
CA ARG A 91 -1.86 -3.13 9.54
C ARG A 91 -2.75 -2.79 10.75
N LYS A 92 -2.16 -2.23 11.80
CA LYS A 92 -2.90 -1.60 12.91
C LYS A 92 -2.65 -0.11 12.86
N LYS A 93 -3.72 0.68 12.77
CA LYS A 93 -3.64 2.15 12.88
C LYS A 93 -3.42 2.54 14.35
N ASP A 94 -2.63 3.59 14.58
CA ASP A 94 -2.32 4.06 15.95
C ASP A 94 -3.54 4.71 16.62
N ASP A 95 -4.47 5.26 15.84
CA ASP A 95 -5.74 5.80 16.32
C ASP A 95 -6.86 5.43 15.33
N PHE A 96 -7.93 4.81 15.85
CA PHE A 96 -9.09 4.38 15.08
C PHE A 96 -9.92 5.55 14.53
N PHE A 97 -9.84 6.73 15.14
CA PHE A 97 -10.68 7.90 14.80
C PHE A 97 -9.94 9.01 14.05
N SER A 98 -8.63 8.87 13.82
CA SER A 98 -7.83 9.93 13.19
C SER A 98 -7.65 9.75 11.69
N LEU A 99 -7.65 10.86 10.94
CA LEU A 99 -7.21 10.95 9.55
C LEU A 99 -5.68 10.72 9.38
N ASN A 100 -4.97 10.35 10.45
CA ASN A 100 -3.55 10.05 10.37
C ASN A 100 -3.36 8.63 9.80
N LEU A 101 -2.37 8.47 8.93
CA LEU A 101 -1.99 7.16 8.41
C LEU A 101 -0.97 6.43 9.30
N ASN A 102 -0.70 6.94 10.50
CA ASN A 102 0.25 6.32 11.40
C ASN A 102 -0.26 4.94 11.80
N GLY A 103 0.68 4.02 11.91
CA GLY A 103 0.35 2.65 12.26
C GLY A 103 1.55 1.75 12.15
N SER A 104 1.32 0.47 12.35
CA SER A 104 2.37 -0.55 12.31
C SER A 104 1.89 -1.78 11.54
N TYR A 105 2.84 -2.43 10.87
CA TYR A 105 2.64 -3.71 10.20
C TYR A 105 3.15 -4.85 11.08
N PHE A 106 2.38 -5.93 11.14
CA PHE A 106 2.66 -7.09 11.95
C PHE A 106 2.58 -8.36 11.12
N LEU A 107 3.54 -9.25 11.32
CA LEU A 107 3.41 -10.66 10.97
C LEU A 107 2.98 -11.41 12.23
N LYS A 108 1.73 -11.91 12.26
CA LYS A 108 1.10 -12.39 13.50
C LYS A 108 1.14 -11.27 14.57
N GLU A 109 1.90 -11.46 15.64
CA GLU A 109 2.05 -10.49 16.73
C GLU A 109 3.40 -9.73 16.69
N ILE A 110 4.27 -10.06 15.74
CA ILE A 110 5.61 -9.46 15.63
C ILE A 110 5.52 -8.22 14.76
N LYS A 111 5.86 -7.05 15.30
CA LYS A 111 5.96 -5.80 14.54
C LYS A 111 7.12 -5.91 13.55
N ILE A 112 6.83 -5.74 12.26
CA ILE A 112 7.82 -5.81 11.17
C ILE A 112 8.02 -4.47 10.46
N GLY A 113 7.18 -3.47 10.76
CA GLY A 113 7.36 -2.14 10.23
C GLY A 113 6.44 -1.13 10.88
N GLU A 114 6.77 0.15 10.72
CA GLU A 114 5.95 1.27 11.16
C GLU A 114 5.79 2.30 10.05
N ILE A 115 4.61 2.90 10.03
CA ILE A 115 4.26 4.00 9.14
C ILE A 115 4.08 5.25 9.98
N LYS A 116 4.70 6.34 9.54
CA LYS A 116 4.49 7.68 10.08
C LYS A 116 4.13 8.64 8.96
N GLN A 117 2.98 9.29 9.08
CA GLN A 117 2.60 10.41 8.23
C GLN A 117 3.35 11.66 8.67
N LYS A 118 3.88 12.39 7.69
CA LYS A 118 4.42 13.73 7.84
C LYS A 118 3.79 14.66 6.83
N TRP A 119 3.50 15.87 7.27
CA TRP A 119 3.08 16.96 6.38
C TRP A 119 4.33 17.71 5.92
N TRP A 120 4.53 17.85 4.61
CA TRP A 120 5.62 18.64 4.05
C TRP A 120 5.11 19.53 2.92
N ARG A 121 5.14 20.85 3.12
CA ARG A 121 4.70 21.87 2.13
C ARG A 121 3.33 21.53 1.52
N SER A 122 2.36 21.23 2.38
CA SER A 122 0.98 20.88 2.02
C SER A 122 0.77 19.54 1.29
N LYS A 123 1.82 18.71 1.15
CA LYS A 123 1.71 17.35 0.65
C LYS A 123 1.81 16.34 1.79
N LYS A 124 1.00 15.28 1.67
CA LYS A 124 1.06 14.11 2.55
C LYS A 124 2.28 13.27 2.15
N LYS A 125 3.19 13.07 3.10
CA LYS A 125 4.30 12.12 2.98
C LYS A 125 4.11 11.02 4.00
N ILE A 126 4.42 9.80 3.59
CA ILE A 126 4.33 8.61 4.43
C ILE A 126 5.76 8.04 4.51
N LEU A 127 6.26 7.84 5.73
CA LEU A 127 7.53 7.19 5.97
C LEU A 127 7.26 5.79 6.51
N LEU A 128 7.73 4.78 5.79
CA LEU A 128 7.75 3.40 6.24
C LEU A 128 9.16 3.06 6.76
N ASP A 129 9.26 2.57 7.98
CA ASP A 129 10.49 2.02 8.55
C ASP A 129 10.29 0.55 8.89
N LEU A 130 11.11 -0.34 8.33
CA LEU A 130 11.05 -1.78 8.59
C LEU A 130 11.77 -2.22 9.88
N GLY A 131 12.51 -1.32 10.54
CA GLY A 131 13.25 -1.60 11.78
C GLY A 131 14.48 -2.50 11.62
N ASN A 132 14.39 -3.60 10.87
CA ASN A 132 15.45 -4.59 10.65
C ASN A 132 15.48 -5.06 9.18
N ASN A 133 16.66 -5.46 8.69
CA ASN A 133 16.87 -6.01 7.36
C ASN A 133 16.21 -7.38 7.14
N GLU A 134 15.98 -8.16 8.19
CA GLU A 134 15.24 -9.45 8.08
C GLU A 134 13.80 -9.27 7.56
N ASN A 135 13.23 -8.09 7.76
CA ASN A 135 11.89 -7.74 7.32
C ASN A 135 11.81 -7.33 5.84
N LEU A 136 12.95 -7.21 5.14
CA LEU A 136 13.01 -6.79 3.74
C LEU A 136 12.22 -7.71 2.81
N LYS A 137 12.14 -9.00 3.13
CA LYS A 137 11.32 -9.98 2.38
C LYS A 137 9.83 -9.64 2.36
N PHE A 138 9.36 -8.76 3.24
CA PHE A 138 7.97 -8.32 3.31
C PHE A 138 7.73 -6.96 2.65
N LEU A 139 8.81 -6.29 2.20
CA LEU A 139 8.74 -4.90 1.80
C LEU A 139 7.77 -4.66 0.65
N GLU A 140 7.84 -5.50 -0.38
CA GLU A 140 6.97 -5.39 -1.54
C GLU A 140 5.49 -5.51 -1.16
N TYR A 141 5.13 -6.50 -0.35
CA TYR A 141 3.76 -6.67 0.14
C TYR A 141 3.28 -5.46 0.94
N ILE A 142 4.14 -4.89 1.81
CA ILE A 142 3.80 -3.70 2.58
C ILE A 142 3.61 -2.49 1.66
N ILE A 143 4.51 -2.25 0.70
CA ILE A 143 4.38 -1.14 -0.26
C ILE A 143 3.11 -1.31 -1.08
N VAL A 144 2.86 -2.49 -1.65
CA VAL A 144 1.65 -2.77 -2.43
C VAL A 144 0.39 -2.51 -1.60
N HIS A 145 0.35 -2.99 -0.35
CA HIS A 145 -0.79 -2.76 0.53
C HIS A 145 -1.00 -1.26 0.81
N ILE A 146 0.08 -0.52 1.11
CA ILE A 146 0.02 0.94 1.30
C ILE A 146 -0.51 1.62 0.03
N LEU A 147 0.02 1.26 -1.14
CA LEU A 147 -0.35 1.85 -2.41
C LEU A 147 -1.81 1.55 -2.76
N VAL A 148 -2.33 0.34 -2.54
CA VAL A 148 -3.75 0.06 -2.77
C VAL A 148 -4.62 0.85 -1.80
N VAL A 149 -4.38 0.70 -0.49
CA VAL A 149 -5.30 1.23 0.52
C VAL A 149 -5.27 2.75 0.58
N ASN A 150 -4.10 3.37 0.52
CA ASN A 150 -3.99 4.82 0.70
C ASN A 150 -4.19 5.61 -0.59
N THR A 151 -4.15 4.97 -1.77
CA THR A 151 -4.62 5.61 -3.02
C THR A 151 -6.15 5.66 -3.06
N ASP A 152 -6.83 4.75 -2.35
CA ASP A 152 -8.28 4.72 -2.22
C ASP A 152 -8.82 5.61 -1.09
N ASP A 153 -7.95 6.13 -0.22
CA ASP A 153 -8.33 6.93 0.95
C ASP A 153 -8.56 8.40 0.53
N ASP A 154 -9.83 8.75 0.30
CA ASP A 154 -10.36 10.13 0.14
C ASP A 154 -10.98 10.61 1.47
#